data_AF-A0A1Y5TWV8-F1
#
_entry.id   AF-A0A1Y5TWV8-F1
#
_cell.length_a   1.000
_cell.length_b   1.000
_cell.length_c   1.000
_cell.angle_alpha   90.00
_cell.angle_beta   90.00
_cell.angle_gamma   90.00
#
_symmetry.space_group_name_H-M   'P 1'
#
loop_
_entity.id
_entity.type
_entity.pdbx_description
1 polymer ?
#
loop_
_entity_poly.entity_id
_entity_poly.type
_entity_poly.pdbx_seq_one_letter_code
_entity_poly.pdbx_strand_id
1 'polypeptide(L)' 'MSKEKIKEIIAAVGAEAVQKRLDVSVFAIRHAKRDGRFAASWYIPLREMCEEVGVDCPESLFNWKSSMPSPLTSEVAQ' A
#
# COMPACT_ATOMS: atom_id res chain seq x y z
N MET A 1 5.01 15.82 -0.16
CA MET A 1 4.78 14.98 1.04
C MET A 1 4.54 13.50 0.69
N SER A 2 3.32 13.01 0.42
CA SER A 2 3.10 11.55 0.26
C SER A 2 3.76 10.92 -0.98
N LYS A 3 3.84 11.67 -2.10
CA LYS A 3 4.46 11.21 -3.35
C LYS A 3 5.98 11.01 -3.24
N GLU A 4 6.65 11.83 -2.43
CA GLU A 4 8.09 11.74 -2.22
C GLU A 4 8.42 10.51 -1.38
N LYS A 5 7.71 10.33 -0.26
CA LYS A 5 7.83 9.16 0.61
C LYS A 5 7.66 7.83 -0.15
N ILE A 6 6.69 7.75 -1.07
CA ILE A 6 6.51 6.57 -1.93
C ILE A 6 7.69 6.34 -2.86
N LYS A 7 8.24 7.39 -3.46
CA LYS A 7 9.43 7.26 -4.31
C LYS A 7 10.63 6.80 -3.51
N GLU A 8 10.82 7.31 -2.29
CA GLU A 8 11.87 6.90 -1.37
C GLU A 8 11.75 5.43 -0.99
N ILE A 9 10.57 4.98 -0.57
CA ILE A 9 10.32 3.57 -0.21
C ILE A 9 10.60 2.66 -1.41
N ILE A 10 10.10 2.98 -2.59
CA ILE A 10 10.33 2.16 -3.80
C ILE A 10 11.82 2.20 -4.21
N ALA A 11 12.52 3.31 -3.98
CA ALA A 11 13.95 3.40 -4.26
C ALA A 11 14.79 2.58 -3.27
N ALA A 12 14.42 2.60 -1.99
CA ALA A 12 15.13 1.88 -0.92
C ALA A 12 14.91 0.37 -0.99
N VAL A 13 13.66 -0.07 -1.22
CA VAL A 13 13.31 -1.47 -1.37
C VAL A 13 13.71 -2.01 -2.76
N GLY A 14 13.68 -1.14 -3.77
CA GLY A 14 13.99 -1.49 -5.16
C GLY A 14 12.74 -1.79 -5.98
N ALA A 15 12.57 -1.06 -7.09
CA ALA A 15 11.39 -1.20 -7.95
C ALA A 15 11.27 -2.60 -8.58
N GLU A 16 12.37 -3.27 -8.91
CA GLU A 16 12.34 -4.63 -9.45
C GLU A 16 11.99 -5.67 -8.37
N ALA A 17 12.48 -5.48 -7.15
CA ALA A 17 12.16 -6.35 -6.03
C ALA A 17 10.66 -6.28 -5.71
N VAL A 18 10.09 -5.07 -5.72
CA VAL A 18 8.63 -4.88 -5.55
C VAL A 18 7.84 -5.57 -6.67
N GLN A 19 8.27 -5.47 -7.94
CA GLN A 19 7.59 -6.16 -9.04
C GLN A 19 7.58 -7.67 -8.84
N LYS A 20 8.74 -8.25 -8.52
CA LYS A 20 8.87 -9.71 -8.34
C LYS A 20 8.11 -10.21 -7.12
N ARG A 21 8.19 -9.49 -6.00
CA ARG A 21 7.58 -9.93 -4.73
C ARG A 21 6.05 -9.79 -4.74
N LEU A 22 5.54 -8.74 -5.37
CA LEU A 22 4.09 -8.47 -5.41
C LEU A 22 3.43 -9.00 -6.69
N ASP A 23 4.22 -9.52 -7.64
CA ASP A 23 3.78 -9.93 -8.98
C ASP A 23 2.99 -8.83 -9.71
N VAL A 24 3.57 -7.62 -9.70
CA VAL A 24 2.94 -6.41 -10.29
C VAL A 24 3.75 -5.87 -11.44
N SER A 25 3.05 -5.25 -12.39
CA SER A 25 3.70 -4.62 -13.54
C SER A 25 4.40 -3.31 -13.18
N VAL A 26 5.40 -2.92 -13.99
CA VAL A 26 6.03 -1.59 -13.95
C VAL A 26 4.98 -0.47 -13.97
N PHE A 27 3.88 -0.66 -14.72
CA PHE A 27 2.79 0.31 -14.80
C PHE A 27 2.11 0.52 -13.46
N ALA A 28 1.85 -0.54 -12.69
CA ALA A 28 1.25 -0.42 -11.37
C ALA A 28 2.15 0.38 -10.40
N ILE A 29 3.47 0.15 -10.46
CA ILE A 29 4.44 0.92 -9.67
C ILE A 29 4.46 2.39 -10.10
N ARG A 30 4.46 2.65 -11.41
CA ARG A 30 4.41 4.02 -11.95
C ARG A 30 3.12 4.72 -11.55
N HIS A 31 2.01 4.01 -11.54
CA HIS A 31 0.72 4.50 -11.08
C HIS A 31 0.77 4.89 -9.60
N ALA A 32 1.29 4.02 -8.73
CA ALA A 32 1.46 4.31 -7.31
C ALA A 32 2.33 5.55 -7.06
N LYS A 33 3.46 5.68 -7.78
CA LYS A 33 4.33 6.86 -7.73
C LYS A 33 3.63 8.15 -8.18
N ARG A 34 2.78 8.06 -9.20
CA ARG A 34 2.04 9.21 -9.76
C ARG A 34 0.93 9.67 -8.82
N ASP A 35 0.13 8.72 -8.36
CA ASP A 35 -1.06 8.96 -7.54
C ASP A 35 -0.69 9.25 -6.09
N GLY A 36 0.49 8.81 -5.64
CA GLY A 36 0.97 9.05 -4.29
C GLY A 36 0.30 8.12 -3.27
N ARG A 37 -0.18 6.95 -3.70
CA ARG A 37 -0.79 5.92 -2.86
C ARG A 37 -0.44 4.50 -3.34
N PHE A 38 -0.25 3.58 -2.42
CA PHE A 38 -0.14 2.14 -2.69
C PHE A 38 -1.51 1.47 -2.63
N ALA A 39 -1.66 0.33 -3.30
CA ALA A 39 -2.84 -0.51 -3.12
C ALA A 39 -2.81 -1.16 -1.73
N ALA A 40 -3.96 -1.29 -1.05
CA ALA A 40 -4.01 -1.92 0.28
C ALA A 40 -3.48 -3.36 0.29
N SER A 41 -3.65 -4.10 -0.80
CA SER A 41 -3.11 -5.46 -0.94
C SER A 41 -1.59 -5.52 -0.93
N TRP A 42 -0.91 -4.39 -1.14
CA TRP A 42 0.55 -4.32 -1.14
C TRP A 42 1.12 -4.18 0.26
N TYR A 43 0.30 -3.88 1.28
CA TYR A 43 0.78 -3.53 2.61
C TYR A 43 1.65 -4.61 3.22
N ILE A 44 1.16 -5.86 3.32
CA ILE A 44 1.87 -6.96 3.95
C ILE A 44 3.24 -7.22 3.28
N PRO A 45 3.33 -7.50 1.97
CA PRO A 45 4.61 -7.77 1.33
C PRO A 45 5.53 -6.54 1.31
N LEU A 46 4.99 -5.33 1.13
CA LEU A 46 5.82 -4.12 1.13
C LEU A 46 6.37 -3.82 2.54
N ARG A 47 5.58 -4.07 3.60
CA ARG A 47 6.01 -3.91 4.99
C ARG A 47 7.15 -4.86 5.32
N GLU A 48 7.04 -6.14 4.94
CA GLU A 48 8.13 -7.12 5.09
C GLU A 48 9.41 -6.64 4.40
N MET A 49 9.30 -6.21 3.14
CA MET A 49 10.45 -5.71 2.40
C MET A 49 11.04 -4.44 3.02
N CYS A 50 10.22 -3.54 3.57
CA CYS A 50 10.68 -2.36 4.27
C CYS A 50 11.39 -2.71 5.58
N GLU A 51 10.90 -3.71 6.31
CA GLU A 51 11.51 -4.24 7.53
C GLU A 51 12.89 -4.86 7.25
N GLU A 52 13.02 -5.60 6.15
CA GLU A 52 14.30 -6.17 5.68
C GLU A 52 15.37 -5.11 5.38
N VAL A 53 14.97 -3.94 4.88
CA VAL A 53 15.90 -2.83 4.56
C VAL A 53 15.97 -1.76 5.66
N GLY A 54 15.22 -1.92 6.76
CA GLY A 54 15.20 -0.96 7.88
C GLY A 54 14.55 0.39 7.53
N VAL A 55 13.56 0.41 6.64
CA VAL A 55 12.85 1.62 6.22
C VAL A 55 11.45 1.68 6.83
N ASP A 56 11.01 2.88 7.22
CA ASP A 56 9.66 3.10 7.72
C ASP A 56 8.60 3.00 6.60
N CYS A 57 7.58 2.16 6.82
CA CYS A 57 6.48 1.93 5.87
C CYS A 57 5.14 2.38 6.46
N PRO A 58 4.78 3.68 6.34
CA PRO A 58 3.61 4.21 7.00
C PRO A 58 2.31 3.77 6.31
N GLU A 59 1.39 3.19 7.09
CA GLU A 59 0.07 2.72 6.64
C GLU A 59 -0.76 3.80 5.95
N SER A 60 -0.53 5.08 6.27
CA SER A 60 -1.21 6.22 5.66
C SER A 60 -0.97 6.35 4.14
N LEU A 61 0.06 5.69 3.60
CA LEU A 61 0.35 5.69 2.17
C LEU A 61 -0.51 4.68 1.40
N PHE A 62 -1.24 3.80 2.07
CA PHE A 62 -2.01 2.74 1.43
C PHE A 62 -3.47 3.16 1.27
N ASN A 63 -4.06 2.75 0.15
CA ASN A 63 -5.46 3.02 -0.17
C ASN A 63 -6.37 2.01 0.53
N TRP A 64 -6.48 2.14 1.85
CA TRP A 64 -7.38 1.35 2.67
C TRP A 64 -8.83 1.59 2.25
N LYS A 65 -9.60 0.51 2.13
CA LYS A 65 -11.06 0.63 2.06
C LYS A 65 -11.50 1.13 3.43
N SER A 66 -12.03 2.34 3.50
CA SER A 66 -12.76 2.76 4.68
C SER A 66 -14.03 1.92 4.71
N SER A 67 -14.03 0.85 5.51
CA SER A 67 -15.29 0.24 5.92
C SER A 67 -15.93 1.24 6.87
N MET A 68 -16.55 2.29 6.35
CA MET A 68 -17.64 2.89 7.10
C MET A 68 -18.67 1.77 7.27
N PRO A 69 -18.94 1.31 8.50
CA PRO A 69 -20.08 0.44 8.71
C PRO A 69 -21.30 1.24 8.26
N SER A 70 -21.93 0.83 7.16
CA SER A 70 -23.23 1.40 6.79
C SER A 70 -24.19 0.99 7.90
N PRO A 71 -24.85 1.92 8.62
CA PRO A 71 -25.69 1.60 9.78
C PRO A 71 -27.04 1.02 9.36
N LEU A 72 -27.06 -0.10 8.62
CA LEU A 72 -28.26 -0.61 7.94
C LEU A 72 -28.55 -2.10 8.18
N THR A 73 -28.27 -2.61 9.38
CA THR A 73 -28.97 -3.79 9.92
C THR A 73 -29.19 -3.63 11.42
N SER A 74 -30.13 -2.77 11.80
CA SER A 74 -30.99 -3.01 12.96
C SER A 74 -32.16 -3.90 12.53
N GLU A 75 -32.70 -4.66 13.48
CA GLU A 75 -33.90 -5.53 13.40
C GLU A 75 -33.69 -6.89 12.70
N VAL A 76 -33.92 -8.06 13.32
CA VAL A 76 -34.94 -8.44 14.32
C VAL A 76 -34.43 -9.60 15.20
N ALA A 77 -34.59 -9.47 16.52
CA ALA A 77 -34.64 -10.61 17.44
C ALA A 77 -36.02 -10.59 18.11
N GLN A 78 -36.82 -11.62 17.84
CA GLN A 78 -38.00 -12.01 18.61
C GLN A 78 -37.73 -13.38 19.21
#